data_AF-A0A967THK1-F1
#
_entry.id   AF-A0A967THK1-F1
#
_cell.length_a   1.000
_cell.length_b   1.000
_cell.length_c   1.000
_cell.angle_alpha   90.00
_cell.angle_beta   90.00
_cell.angle_gamma   90.00
#
_symmetry.space_group_name_H-M   'P 1'
#
loop_
_entity.id
_entity.type
_entity.pdbx_description
1 polymer ?
#
loop_
_entity_poly.entity_id
_entity_poly.type
_entity_poly.pdbx_seq_one_letter_code
_entity_poly.pdbx_strand_id
1 'polypeptide(L)'
;MLSEAGEHRKRVDGLKLKKAGLAEDDWLCVVGVGEETRVSLEITAGDEGEPFFDLSSKHRKNGYLSPRERQELEERGEEVPDLWETGDGTVPYFGAKPKFLPLEKLVCVSEEEFGYWEIRDKVLNAGAGFHGILPKMNLAHKLIVAHFETPKGEPGKAHDGLRGRRAPDLAKNVEWEPPIAGLKERSITED
;
A
#
# COMPACT_ATOMS: atom_id res chain seq x y z
N MET A 1 3.28 -2.76 28.16
CA MET A 1 3.38 -3.22 26.76
C MET A 1 2.03 -3.27 26.03
N LEU A 2 1.07 -4.14 26.38
CA LEU A 2 -0.23 -4.18 25.65
C LEU A 2 -1.08 -2.91 25.85
N SER A 3 -1.11 -2.36 27.08
CA SER A 3 -1.77 -1.09 27.39
C SER A 3 -1.16 0.07 26.62
N GLU A 4 0.17 0.19 26.64
CA GLU A 4 0.93 1.23 25.94
C GLU A 4 0.75 1.16 24.42
N ALA A 5 0.74 -0.05 23.83
CA ALA A 5 0.45 -0.23 22.41
C ALA A 5 -1.00 0.20 22.08
N GLY A 6 -1.95 -0.14 22.94
CA GLY A 6 -3.34 0.29 22.81
C GLY A 6 -3.51 1.80 22.93
N GLU A 7 -2.84 2.45 23.88
CA GLU A 7 -2.83 3.91 24.04
C GLU A 7 -2.15 4.60 22.88
N HIS A 8 -1.02 4.07 22.40
CA HIS A 8 -0.35 4.58 21.21
C HIS A 8 -1.27 4.52 19.99
N ARG A 9 -1.92 3.38 19.74
CA ARG A 9 -2.90 3.24 18.65
C ARG A 9 -4.05 4.25 18.79
N LYS A 10 -4.62 4.43 19.99
CA LYS A 10 -5.67 5.44 20.22
C LYS A 10 -5.22 6.86 19.91
N ARG A 11 -3.96 7.22 20.21
CA ARG A 11 -3.42 8.53 19.87
C ARG A 11 -3.25 8.72 18.36
N VAL A 12 -2.71 7.73 17.67
CA VAL A 12 -2.54 7.76 16.21
C VAL A 12 -3.90 7.80 15.51
N ASP A 13 -4.83 6.93 15.90
CA ASP A 13 -6.19 6.86 15.37
C ASP A 13 -7.00 8.15 15.64
N GLY A 14 -6.67 8.86 16.72
CA GLY A 14 -7.30 10.13 17.11
C GLY A 14 -6.67 11.37 16.46
N LEU A 15 -5.63 11.21 15.64
CA LEU A 15 -4.96 12.35 14.98
C LEU A 15 -5.96 13.08 14.08
N LYS A 16 -6.04 14.40 14.24
CA LYS A 16 -6.80 15.29 13.35
C LYS A 16 -5.83 16.27 12.71
N LEU A 17 -5.63 16.16 11.39
CA LEU A 17 -4.66 16.98 10.64
C LEU A 17 -4.83 18.49 10.92
N LYS A 18 -6.07 18.97 10.92
CA LYS A 18 -6.39 20.38 11.23
C LYS A 18 -5.85 20.85 12.59
N LYS A 19 -5.82 20.00 13.62
CA LYS A 19 -5.26 20.34 14.94
C LYS A 19 -3.73 20.47 14.92
N ALA A 20 -3.08 19.86 13.95
CA ALA A 20 -1.64 20.01 13.69
C ALA A 20 -1.34 21.14 12.69
N GLY A 21 -2.37 21.89 12.24
CA GLY A 21 -2.22 22.90 11.19
C GLY A 21 -1.83 22.29 9.85
N LEU A 22 -2.26 21.05 9.57
CA LEU A 22 -2.02 20.33 8.32
C LEU A 22 -3.34 20.11 7.57
N ALA A 23 -3.27 20.13 6.25
CA ALA A 23 -4.29 19.69 5.31
C ALA A 23 -4.03 18.23 4.88
N GLU A 24 -5.01 17.61 4.22
CA GLU A 24 -4.83 16.27 3.63
C GLU A 24 -3.79 16.28 2.51
N ASP A 25 -3.75 17.36 1.71
CA ASP A 25 -2.75 17.55 0.65
C ASP A 25 -1.34 17.86 1.18
N ASP A 26 -1.15 18.02 2.49
CA ASP A 26 0.19 18.10 3.11
C ASP A 26 0.83 16.71 3.30
N TRP A 27 0.13 15.63 2.93
CA TRP A 27 0.58 14.26 3.13
C TRP A 27 0.56 13.46 1.84
N LEU A 28 1.72 12.94 1.46
CA LEU A 28 1.82 11.85 0.50
C LEU A 28 1.92 10.51 1.23
N CYS A 29 0.89 9.67 1.08
CA CYS A 29 0.92 8.29 1.56
C CYS A 29 1.09 7.34 0.37
N VAL A 30 2.28 6.74 0.28
CA VAL A 30 2.62 5.72 -0.71
C VAL A 30 2.46 4.34 -0.08
N VAL A 31 1.65 3.47 -0.70
CA VAL A 31 1.35 2.14 -0.18
C VAL A 31 1.73 1.08 -1.21
N GLY A 32 2.58 0.13 -0.81
CA GLY A 32 2.92 -1.02 -1.66
C GLY A 32 1.77 -2.03 -1.75
N VAL A 33 1.50 -2.50 -2.97
CA VAL A 33 0.49 -3.53 -3.30
C VAL A 33 1.04 -4.50 -4.34
N GLY A 34 0.40 -5.65 -4.55
CA GLY A 34 0.81 -6.63 -5.55
C GLY A 34 1.74 -7.73 -5.03
N GLU A 35 2.06 -7.77 -3.74
CA GLU A 35 2.94 -8.78 -3.16
C GLU A 35 2.23 -9.68 -2.15
N GLU A 36 2.61 -10.96 -2.14
CA GLU A 36 2.12 -11.92 -1.16
C GLU A 36 2.53 -11.51 0.26
N THR A 37 1.54 -11.07 1.04
CA THR A 37 1.77 -10.43 2.33
C THR A 37 0.87 -11.03 3.40
N ARG A 38 1.35 -11.13 4.64
CA ARG A 38 0.51 -11.59 5.77
C ARG A 38 -0.56 -10.53 6.08
N VAL A 39 -1.82 -10.80 5.73
CA VAL A 39 -2.95 -9.87 5.88
C VAL A 39 -3.82 -10.15 7.10
N SER A 40 -3.68 -11.34 7.69
CA SER A 40 -4.34 -11.73 8.95
C SER A 40 -3.35 -12.34 9.92
N LEU A 41 -3.69 -12.34 11.20
CA LEU A 41 -2.92 -12.97 12.26
C LEU A 41 -3.89 -13.70 13.17
N GLU A 42 -3.70 -15.00 13.31
CA GLU A 42 -4.45 -15.82 14.25
C GLU A 42 -3.62 -16.00 15.52
N ILE A 43 -4.25 -15.80 16.68
CA ILE A 43 -3.64 -16.05 17.98
C ILE A 43 -4.31 -17.31 18.53
N THR A 44 -3.53 -18.36 18.71
CA THR A 44 -3.94 -19.63 19.27
C THR A 44 -3.43 -19.77 20.71
N ALA A 45 -3.88 -20.81 21.41
CA ALA A 45 -3.28 -21.20 22.68
C ALA A 45 -2.10 -22.14 22.41
N GLY A 46 -0.94 -21.85 23.01
CA GLY A 46 0.21 -22.74 23.06
C GLY A 46 -0.01 -23.93 24.00
N ASP A 47 0.99 -24.79 24.10
CA ASP A 47 0.90 -26.05 24.85
C ASP A 47 0.64 -25.83 26.36
N GLU A 48 1.05 -24.69 26.91
CA GLU A 48 0.83 -24.31 28.32
C GLU A 48 -0.28 -23.24 28.48
N GLY A 49 -1.07 -22.98 27.42
CA GLY A 49 -2.18 -22.03 27.41
C GLY A 49 -1.78 -20.57 27.20
N GLU A 50 -0.52 -20.31 26.91
CA GLU A 50 0.00 -18.98 26.55
C GLU A 50 -0.45 -18.56 25.14
N PRO A 51 -0.56 -17.25 24.85
CA PRO A 51 -0.86 -16.80 23.50
C PRO A 51 0.27 -17.18 22.53
N PHE A 52 -0.07 -17.90 21.45
CA PHE A 52 0.84 -18.27 20.38
C PHE A 52 0.39 -17.68 19.05
N PHE A 53 1.33 -17.16 18.25
CA PHE A 53 1.02 -16.58 16.95
C PHE A 53 1.08 -17.66 15.86
N ASP A 54 -0.04 -17.92 15.19
CA ASP A 54 -0.05 -18.75 13.99
C ASP A 54 0.53 -17.92 12.82
N LEU A 55 1.75 -18.28 12.40
CA LEU A 55 2.47 -17.63 11.31
C LEU A 55 2.39 -18.41 10.00
N SER A 56 1.47 -19.38 9.88
CA SER A 56 1.29 -20.19 8.68
C SER A 56 1.04 -19.37 7.41
N SER A 57 1.36 -19.96 6.26
CA SER A 57 1.26 -19.33 4.94
C SER A 57 -0.19 -19.04 4.53
N LYS A 58 -1.20 -19.71 5.11
CA LYS A 58 -2.63 -19.47 4.86
C LYS A 58 -3.06 -18.02 5.13
N HIS A 59 -2.30 -17.31 5.97
CA HIS A 59 -2.54 -15.91 6.30
C HIS A 59 -1.87 -14.92 5.35
N ARG A 60 -1.05 -15.42 4.42
CA ARG A 60 -0.41 -14.61 3.37
C ARG A 60 -1.27 -14.65 2.11
N LYS A 61 -1.60 -13.48 1.59
CA LYS A 61 -2.47 -13.32 0.41
C LYS A 61 -1.91 -12.23 -0.50
N ASN A 62 -2.21 -12.36 -1.79
CA ASN A 62 -2.13 -11.28 -2.77
C ASN A 62 -3.43 -11.29 -3.58
N GLY A 63 -4.36 -10.41 -3.24
CA GLY A 63 -5.58 -10.20 -4.01
C GLY A 63 -5.45 -9.11 -5.06
N TYR A 64 -4.34 -8.39 -5.12
CA TYR A 64 -4.10 -7.33 -6.09
C TYR A 64 -3.67 -7.92 -7.45
N LEU A 65 -4.58 -8.72 -8.01
CA LEU A 65 -4.38 -9.57 -9.18
C LEU A 65 -5.06 -8.96 -10.42
N SER A 66 -4.43 -9.15 -11.58
CA SER A 66 -5.03 -8.85 -12.89
C SER A 66 -6.32 -9.66 -13.10
N PRO A 67 -7.23 -9.23 -13.99
CA PRO A 67 -8.43 -10.01 -14.32
C PRO A 67 -8.12 -11.44 -14.77
N ARG A 68 -7.00 -11.61 -15.48
CA ARG A 68 -6.54 -12.91 -15.97
C ARG A 68 -6.12 -13.82 -14.82
N GLU A 69 -5.27 -13.34 -13.90
CA GLU A 69 -4.83 -14.13 -12.74
C GLU A 69 -6.01 -14.51 -11.85
N ARG A 70 -6.99 -13.60 -11.69
CA ARG A 70 -8.24 -13.90 -10.99
C ARG A 70 -9.01 -15.03 -11.66
N GLN A 71 -9.20 -14.95 -12.97
CA GLN A 71 -9.87 -16.00 -13.74
C GLN A 71 -9.14 -17.34 -13.61
N GLU A 72 -7.81 -17.35 -13.68
CA GLU A 72 -7.00 -18.57 -13.53
C GLU A 72 -7.18 -19.22 -12.15
N LEU A 73 -7.33 -18.44 -11.07
CA LEU A 73 -7.65 -18.97 -9.73
C LEU A 73 -9.05 -19.60 -9.67
N GLU A 74 -10.05 -18.91 -10.25
CA GLU A 74 -11.43 -19.38 -10.31
C GLU A 74 -11.54 -20.71 -11.08
N GLU A 75 -10.85 -20.83 -12.20
CA GLU A 75 -10.81 -22.05 -13.03
C GLU A 75 -10.16 -23.24 -12.30
N ARG A 76 -9.21 -22.98 -11.38
CA ARG A 76 -8.61 -24.00 -10.51
C ARG A 76 -9.44 -24.32 -9.27
N GLY A 77 -10.53 -23.57 -9.02
CA GLY A 77 -11.36 -23.71 -7.82
C GLY A 77 -10.65 -23.24 -6.54
N GLU A 78 -9.66 -22.35 -6.68
CA GLU A 78 -8.93 -21.76 -5.56
C GLU A 78 -9.68 -20.55 -4.99
N GLU A 79 -9.45 -20.24 -3.70
CA GLU A 79 -9.99 -19.02 -3.09
C GLU A 79 -9.40 -17.80 -3.80
N VAL A 80 -10.28 -16.89 -4.24
CA VAL A 80 -9.88 -15.62 -4.84
C VAL A 80 -9.88 -14.55 -3.75
N PRO A 81 -8.72 -14.00 -3.35
CA PRO A 81 -8.68 -12.97 -2.34
C PRO A 81 -9.33 -11.66 -2.81
N ASP A 82 -9.83 -10.88 -1.87
CA ASP A 82 -10.31 -9.53 -2.17
C ASP A 82 -9.13 -8.63 -2.58
N LEU A 83 -9.39 -7.60 -3.41
CA LEU A 83 -8.33 -6.71 -3.94
C LEU A 83 -7.46 -6.06 -2.84
N TRP A 84 -8.03 -5.83 -1.66
CA TRP A 84 -7.33 -5.23 -0.51
C TRP A 84 -6.52 -6.24 0.32
N GLU A 85 -6.67 -7.55 0.09
CA GLU A 85 -5.88 -8.60 0.73
C GLU A 85 -4.50 -8.72 0.08
N THR A 86 -3.70 -7.67 0.18
CA THR A 86 -2.37 -7.52 -0.42
C THR A 86 -1.43 -6.77 0.53
N GLY A 87 -0.17 -6.60 0.14
CA GLY A 87 0.74 -5.63 0.75
C GLY A 87 2.02 -5.48 -0.05
N ASP A 88 3.11 -5.19 0.64
CA ASP A 88 4.44 -5.03 0.07
C ASP A 88 5.42 -6.18 0.34
N GLY A 89 4.88 -7.34 0.75
CA GLY A 89 5.62 -8.52 1.19
C GLY A 89 5.89 -8.54 2.71
N THR A 90 5.80 -7.39 3.37
CA THR A 90 6.04 -7.23 4.82
C THR A 90 4.85 -6.59 5.53
N VAL A 91 4.39 -5.44 5.06
CA VAL A 91 3.31 -4.63 5.62
C VAL A 91 2.05 -4.85 4.78
N PRO A 92 0.95 -5.37 5.37
CA PRO A 92 -0.30 -5.51 4.65
C PRO A 92 -0.89 -4.15 4.33
N TYR A 93 -1.65 -4.06 3.24
CA TYR A 93 -2.31 -2.85 2.76
C TYR A 93 -3.05 -2.10 3.88
N PHE A 94 -3.89 -2.79 4.66
CA PHE A 94 -4.59 -2.18 5.80
C PHE A 94 -3.66 -1.68 6.92
N GLY A 95 -2.50 -2.29 7.09
CA GLY A 95 -1.48 -1.84 8.04
C GLY A 95 -0.76 -0.57 7.59
N ALA A 96 -0.64 -0.35 6.27
CA ALA A 96 0.01 0.81 5.70
C ALA A 96 -0.90 2.06 5.62
N LYS A 97 -2.22 1.89 5.76
CA LYS A 97 -3.20 2.98 5.67
C LYS A 97 -3.28 3.80 6.95
N PRO A 98 -3.01 5.11 6.90
CA PRO A 98 -3.35 6.00 8.00
C PRO A 98 -4.86 6.26 8.05
N LYS A 99 -5.46 6.22 9.26
CA LYS A 99 -6.90 6.51 9.44
C LYS A 99 -7.28 7.97 9.26
N PHE A 100 -6.30 8.87 9.30
CA PHE A 100 -6.51 10.32 9.23
C PHE A 100 -6.48 10.85 7.79
N LEU A 101 -6.14 10.01 6.80
CA LEU A 101 -6.25 10.36 5.38
C LEU A 101 -7.40 9.58 4.75
N PRO A 102 -8.19 10.22 3.88
CA PRO A 102 -9.23 9.52 3.15
C PRO A 102 -8.62 8.69 2.01
N LEU A 103 -9.40 7.73 1.49
CA LEU A 103 -8.89 6.70 0.56
C LEU A 103 -8.50 7.28 -0.80
N GLU A 104 -9.20 8.33 -1.24
CA GLU A 104 -8.94 9.07 -2.46
C GLU A 104 -7.57 9.75 -2.47
N LYS A 105 -6.92 9.95 -1.30
CA LYS A 105 -5.58 10.56 -1.17
C LYS A 105 -4.44 9.53 -1.21
N LEU A 106 -4.74 8.24 -1.12
CA LEU A 106 -3.72 7.19 -1.11
C LEU A 106 -3.15 6.98 -2.52
N VAL A 107 -1.83 6.83 -2.62
CA VAL A 107 -1.15 6.44 -3.86
C VAL A 107 -0.59 5.04 -3.66
N CYS A 108 -1.20 4.06 -4.31
CA CYS A 108 -0.68 2.70 -4.35
C CYS A 108 0.39 2.56 -5.44
N VAL A 109 1.39 1.73 -5.15
CA VAL A 109 2.44 1.36 -6.10
C VAL A 109 2.66 -0.14 -6.09
N SER A 110 2.97 -0.71 -7.24
CA SER A 110 3.29 -2.14 -7.38
C SER A 110 4.64 -2.34 -8.04
N GLU A 111 5.18 -3.54 -7.89
CA GLU A 111 6.42 -3.95 -8.53
C GLU A 111 6.37 -3.80 -10.07
N GLU A 112 5.24 -3.96 -10.73
CA GLU A 112 5.11 -3.76 -12.19
C GLU A 112 5.42 -2.33 -12.68
N GLU A 113 5.57 -1.39 -11.75
CA GLU A 113 5.97 -0.02 -12.03
C GLU A 113 7.50 0.15 -12.04
N PHE A 114 8.26 -0.91 -11.76
CA PHE A 114 9.70 -0.95 -11.99
C PHE A 114 10.01 -0.74 -13.47
N GLY A 115 10.84 0.26 -13.76
CA GLY A 115 11.46 0.37 -15.08
C GLY A 115 12.45 -0.78 -15.30
N TYR A 116 12.69 -1.15 -16.57
CA TYR A 116 13.69 -2.17 -16.96
C TYR A 116 15.07 -2.00 -16.30
N TRP A 117 15.47 -0.75 -16.02
CA TRP A 117 16.74 -0.43 -15.35
C TRP A 117 16.73 -0.72 -13.84
N GLU A 118 15.58 -0.67 -13.17
CA GLU A 118 15.44 -0.96 -11.74
C GLU A 118 15.36 -2.47 -11.45
N ILE A 119 14.88 -3.26 -12.43
CA ILE A 119 14.88 -4.73 -12.36
C ILE A 119 16.33 -5.27 -12.27
N ARG A 120 17.29 -4.62 -12.92
CA ARG A 120 18.72 -4.96 -12.80
C ARG A 120 19.23 -4.74 -11.37
N ASP A 121 18.77 -3.69 -10.70
CA ASP A 121 19.08 -3.42 -9.29
C ASP A 121 18.35 -4.39 -8.35
N LYS A 122 17.16 -4.86 -8.72
CA LYS A 122 16.42 -5.92 -8.00
C LYS A 122 17.17 -7.25 -8.00
N VAL A 123 17.72 -7.66 -9.15
CA VAL A 123 18.56 -8.87 -9.28
C VAL A 123 19.82 -8.77 -8.41
N LEU A 124 20.41 -7.58 -8.29
CA LEU A 124 21.56 -7.34 -7.42
C LEU A 124 21.19 -7.29 -5.92
N ASN A 125 19.91 -7.04 -5.58
CA ASN A 125 19.39 -6.93 -4.22
C ASN A 125 18.47 -8.10 -3.79
N ALA A 126 18.70 -9.30 -4.33
CA ALA A 126 17.83 -10.49 -4.23
C ALA A 126 17.44 -11.01 -2.82
N GLY A 127 17.73 -10.28 -1.75
CA GLY A 127 17.34 -10.60 -0.36
C GLY A 127 16.39 -9.61 0.33
N ALA A 128 15.97 -8.51 -0.31
CA ALA A 128 15.30 -7.41 0.40
C ALA A 128 13.75 -7.39 0.32
N GLY A 129 13.12 -8.16 -0.58
CA GLY A 129 11.67 -8.09 -0.86
C GLY A 129 11.22 -6.71 -1.38
N PHE A 130 9.98 -6.58 -1.85
CA PHE A 130 9.47 -5.30 -2.37
C PHE A 130 9.52 -4.18 -1.30
N HIS A 131 9.14 -4.49 -0.05
CA HIS A 131 9.28 -3.58 1.09
C HIS A 131 10.68 -2.94 1.20
N GLY A 132 11.74 -3.73 1.06
CA GLY A 132 13.12 -3.24 1.20
C GLY A 132 13.62 -2.40 0.02
N ILE A 133 12.96 -2.48 -1.13
CA ILE A 133 13.31 -1.73 -2.35
C ILE A 133 12.39 -0.54 -2.61
N LEU A 134 11.17 -0.51 -2.04
CA LEU A 134 10.22 0.60 -2.13
C LEU A 134 10.88 1.98 -1.92
N PRO A 135 11.68 2.21 -0.86
CA PRO A 135 12.35 3.51 -0.65
C PRO A 135 13.43 3.82 -1.67
N LYS A 136 13.95 2.83 -2.41
CA LYS A 136 15.00 2.99 -3.42
C LYS A 136 14.41 3.21 -4.82
N MET A 137 13.10 3.10 -4.98
CA MET A 137 12.44 3.25 -6.27
C MET A 137 12.55 4.70 -6.77
N ASN A 138 12.96 4.84 -8.02
CA ASN A 138 12.91 6.13 -8.71
C ASN A 138 11.48 6.66 -8.76
N LEU A 139 10.49 5.77 -8.87
CA LEU A 139 9.07 6.14 -8.79
C LEU A 139 8.73 6.80 -7.45
N ALA A 140 9.08 6.18 -6.32
CA ALA A 140 8.81 6.74 -4.99
C ALA A 140 9.49 8.09 -4.82
N HIS A 141 10.75 8.24 -5.26
CA HIS A 141 11.45 9.51 -5.25
C HIS A 141 10.77 10.57 -6.13
N LYS A 142 10.31 10.21 -7.33
CA LYS A 142 9.58 11.12 -8.23
C LYS A 142 8.24 11.56 -7.62
N LEU A 143 7.51 10.66 -6.97
CA LEU A 143 6.28 11.01 -6.26
C LEU A 143 6.56 11.99 -5.12
N ILE A 144 7.63 11.76 -4.35
CA ILE A 144 8.06 12.66 -3.26
C ILE A 144 8.42 14.04 -3.81
N VAL A 145 9.24 14.10 -4.87
CA VAL A 145 9.63 15.37 -5.48
C VAL A 145 8.40 16.11 -6.01
N ALA A 146 7.56 15.44 -6.80
CA ALA A 146 6.32 15.99 -7.35
C ALA A 146 5.38 16.55 -6.27
N HIS A 147 5.30 15.88 -5.11
CA HIS A 147 4.51 16.32 -3.96
C HIS A 147 5.03 17.61 -3.31
N PHE A 148 6.35 17.83 -3.28
CA PHE A 148 6.97 18.99 -2.65
C PHE A 148 7.20 20.19 -3.59
N GLU A 149 6.77 20.12 -4.85
CA GLU A 149 6.96 21.23 -5.81
C GLU A 149 6.02 22.42 -5.56
N THR A 150 4.98 22.25 -4.77
CA THR A 150 3.97 23.28 -4.49
C THR A 150 4.02 23.75 -3.03
N PRO A 151 3.47 24.95 -2.74
CA PRO A 151 3.33 25.42 -1.37
C PRO A 151 2.51 24.48 -0.48
N LYS A 152 2.73 24.59 0.83
CA LYS A 152 1.94 23.88 1.85
C LYS A 152 0.44 24.11 1.65
N GLY A 153 -0.35 23.05 1.74
CA GLY A 153 -1.80 23.05 1.59
C GLY A 153 -2.28 22.99 0.14
N GLU A 154 -1.37 22.95 -0.84
CA GLU A 154 -1.69 22.77 -2.25
C GLU A 154 -1.18 21.40 -2.73
N PRO A 155 -1.95 20.66 -3.55
CA PRO A 155 -1.47 19.40 -4.11
C PRO A 155 -0.22 19.64 -4.95
N GLY A 156 0.70 18.69 -4.91
CA GLY A 156 1.89 18.67 -5.75
C GLY A 156 1.56 18.70 -7.25
N LYS A 157 2.59 18.66 -8.11
CA LYS A 157 2.39 18.66 -9.56
C LYS A 157 3.03 17.44 -10.20
N ALA A 158 2.22 16.66 -10.92
CA ALA A 158 2.74 15.52 -11.65
C ALA A 158 3.63 15.96 -12.84
N HIS A 159 4.74 15.25 -13.01
CA HIS A 159 5.54 15.29 -14.23
C HIS A 159 4.98 14.35 -15.30
N ASP A 160 5.34 14.59 -16.55
CA ASP A 160 4.97 13.72 -17.66
C ASP A 160 5.43 12.28 -17.42
N GLY A 161 4.49 11.34 -17.58
CA GLY A 161 4.74 9.91 -17.39
C GLY A 161 4.74 9.44 -15.93
N LEU A 162 4.60 10.33 -14.95
CA LEU A 162 4.37 9.94 -13.57
C LEU A 162 2.96 9.37 -13.41
N ARG A 163 2.87 8.19 -12.81
CA ARG A 163 1.63 7.46 -12.59
C ARG A 163 1.59 6.90 -11.18
N GLY A 164 0.40 6.51 -10.75
CA GLY A 164 0.21 5.70 -9.56
C GLY A 164 -1.11 4.95 -9.65
N ARG A 165 -1.40 4.16 -8.64
CA ARG A 165 -2.63 3.37 -8.56
C ARG A 165 -3.50 3.90 -7.43
N ARG A 166 -4.82 3.80 -7.59
CA ARG A 166 -5.75 4.13 -6.51
C ARG A 166 -5.77 3.05 -5.43
N ALA A 167 -6.31 3.38 -4.27
CA ALA A 167 -6.56 2.41 -3.21
C ALA A 167 -7.47 1.25 -3.69
N PRO A 168 -7.10 -0.03 -3.43
CA PRO A 168 -7.88 -1.20 -3.85
C PRO A 168 -9.32 -1.25 -3.33
N ASP A 169 -9.59 -0.64 -2.17
CA ASP A 169 -10.92 -0.55 -1.55
C ASP A 169 -11.61 0.81 -1.76
N LEU A 170 -11.07 1.66 -2.63
CA LEU A 170 -11.75 2.88 -3.06
C LEU A 170 -12.88 2.51 -4.03
N ALA A 171 -14.11 2.90 -3.69
CA ALA A 171 -15.27 2.59 -4.51
C ALA A 171 -15.12 3.16 -5.93
N LYS A 172 -15.52 2.37 -6.94
CA LYS A 172 -15.31 2.70 -8.36
C LYS A 172 -15.94 4.02 -8.79
N ASN A 173 -17.01 4.45 -8.12
CA ASN A 173 -17.75 5.68 -8.40
C ASN A 173 -17.21 6.91 -7.66
N VAL A 174 -16.21 6.75 -6.79
CA VAL A 174 -15.51 7.86 -6.14
C VAL A 174 -14.35 8.27 -7.05
N GLU A 175 -14.04 9.55 -7.14
CA GLU A 175 -12.90 10.04 -7.90
C GLU A 175 -11.61 9.82 -7.10
N TRP A 176 -10.51 9.50 -7.78
CA TRP A 176 -9.20 9.41 -7.14
C TRP A 176 -8.54 10.78 -7.17
N GLU A 177 -8.25 11.34 -6.00
CA GLU A 177 -7.76 12.71 -5.84
C GLU A 177 -6.43 12.73 -5.08
N PRO A 178 -5.35 12.14 -5.63
CA PRO A 178 -4.07 12.07 -4.95
C PRO A 178 -3.53 13.48 -4.64
N PRO A 179 -2.66 13.64 -3.62
CA PRO A 179 -2.04 14.92 -3.23
C PRO A 179 -0.96 15.39 -4.24
N ILE A 180 -1.10 15.00 -5.50
CA ILE A 180 -0.27 15.35 -6.66
C ILE A 180 -1.25 15.56 -7.82
N ALA A 181 -1.52 16.81 -8.15
CA ALA A 181 -2.41 17.19 -9.23
C ALA A 181 -1.90 16.69 -10.60
N GLY A 182 -2.80 16.14 -11.40
CA GLY A 182 -2.49 15.60 -12.72
C GLY A 182 -1.82 14.23 -12.72
N LEU A 183 -1.67 13.58 -11.57
CA LEU A 183 -1.16 12.22 -11.49
C LEU A 183 -2.14 11.26 -12.20
N LYS A 184 -1.63 10.51 -13.18
CA LYS A 184 -2.47 9.61 -13.98
C LYS A 184 -2.63 8.27 -13.28
N GLU A 185 -3.87 7.77 -13.25
CA GLU A 185 -4.17 6.43 -12.75
C GLU A 185 -3.63 5.37 -13.71
N ARG A 186 -2.98 4.35 -13.14
CA ARG A 186 -2.65 3.11 -13.82
C ARG A 186 -3.64 2.03 -13.40
N SER A 187 -4.39 1.47 -14.34
CA SER A 187 -5.39 0.45 -14.02
C SER A 187 -4.72 -0.90 -13.74
N ILE A 188 -5.36 -1.76 -12.94
CA ILE A 188 -4.97 -3.17 -12.77
C ILE A 188 -5.21 -3.98 -14.07
N THR A 189 -5.91 -3.39 -15.05
CA THR A 189 -6.27 -4.03 -16.32
C THR A 189 -5.35 -3.68 -17.49
N GLU A 190 -4.35 -2.81 -17.27
CA GLU A 190 -3.36 -2.43 -18.30
C GLU A 190 -2.19 -3.43 -18.30
N ASP A 191 -2.48 -4.68 -18.69
CA ASP A 191 -1.50 -5.71 -19.08
C ASP A 191 -1.86 -6.31 -20.45
#